data_AF-A0A420M9P4-F1
#
_entry.id   AF-A0A420M9P4-F1
#
_cell.length_a   1.000
_cell.length_b   1.000
_cell.length_c   1.000
_cell.angle_alpha   90.00
_cell.angle_beta   90.00
_cell.angle_gamma   90.00
#
_symmetry.space_group_name_H-M   'P 1'
#
loop_
_entity.id
_entity.type
_entity.pdbx_description
1 polymer ?
#
loop_
_entity_poly.entity_id
_entity_poly.type
_entity_poly.pdbx_seq_one_letter_code
_entity_poly.pdbx_strand_id
1 'polypeptide(L)'
;MAASSASRESKHEPSDAWGYLFLYQDEGGGYDDGQRTPVPPVVPRRLTRGFRNMTLLISTVAIIFLASNVYLGLPYAFSDSGSGSGPCPCQPPRVPQYFQTSPQLWPGTTATGKLAFMGQTRVFEPTTAATFVPNDPLQTSIPIEGMKEGNKSIFNMMGHLSPYSPSPGFGVDEYPIPEGAEIVQIQMLSRHGARYPNPGSDVTELGERIANASGKFNTKGPLEFLMDWKYELGQDILVPRGRQELFESGVLHSYMYGRLYNPHSKLIVRTTTRDLMLKSAENWVAGFFGLEWTSNATIVVIIEAAGFNNSLAGDLNCPNTAKADYKSPVEA
;
A
#
# COMPACT_ATOMS: atom_id res chain seq x y z
N MET A 1 29.81 -54.77 -9.98
CA MET A 1 30.79 -54.63 -11.07
C MET A 1 30.75 -53.17 -11.53
N ALA A 2 31.93 -52.53 -11.57
CA ALA A 2 32.19 -51.22 -12.19
C ALA A 2 31.84 -51.25 -13.70
N ALA A 3 31.73 -50.18 -14.49
CA ALA A 3 32.09 -48.75 -14.48
C ALA A 3 31.00 -48.02 -15.33
N SER A 4 30.93 -46.72 -15.60
CA SER A 4 31.94 -45.71 -15.88
C SER A 4 31.26 -44.33 -15.88
N SER A 5 31.94 -43.35 -15.32
CA SER A 5 31.68 -41.92 -15.49
C SER A 5 32.06 -41.48 -16.91
N ALA A 6 31.32 -40.52 -17.45
CA ALA A 6 31.73 -39.74 -18.61
C ALA A 6 31.38 -38.27 -18.37
N SER A 7 32.43 -37.47 -18.12
CA SER A 7 32.40 -36.02 -18.14
C SER A 7 32.27 -35.52 -19.58
N ARG A 8 31.37 -34.57 -19.83
CA ARG A 8 31.45 -33.69 -21.00
C ARG A 8 31.39 -32.24 -20.56
N GLU A 9 32.50 -31.56 -20.77
CA GLU A 9 32.60 -30.10 -20.84
C GLU A 9 31.55 -29.54 -21.81
N SER A 10 30.81 -28.53 -21.37
CA SER A 10 30.21 -27.56 -22.27
C SER A 10 30.83 -26.20 -21.96
N LYS A 11 31.56 -25.66 -22.93
CA LYS A 11 31.95 -24.26 -23.02
C LYS A 11 30.84 -23.52 -23.73
N HIS A 12 30.09 -22.67 -23.04
CA HIS A 12 29.52 -21.45 -23.60
C HIS A 12 29.38 -20.42 -22.47
N GLU A 13 29.93 -19.24 -22.72
CA GLU A 13 30.04 -18.11 -21.80
C GLU A 13 28.65 -17.53 -21.44
N PRO A 14 28.44 -17.04 -20.21
CA PRO A 14 27.30 -16.21 -19.89
C PRO A 14 27.57 -14.77 -20.32
N SER A 15 26.73 -14.23 -21.21
CA SER A 15 26.70 -12.79 -21.51
C SER A 15 26.18 -12.03 -20.29
N ASP A 16 26.97 -11.04 -19.87
CA ASP A 16 26.80 -10.10 -18.75
C ASP A 16 25.34 -9.75 -18.40
N ALA A 17 24.83 -10.40 -17.35
CA ALA A 17 23.70 -9.88 -16.59
C ALA A 17 24.25 -8.88 -15.57
N TRP A 18 24.13 -7.59 -15.89
CA TRP A 18 24.41 -6.51 -14.96
C TRP A 18 23.60 -6.72 -13.67
N GLY A 19 24.32 -7.03 -12.60
CA GLY A 19 23.77 -7.22 -11.27
C GLY A 19 23.21 -5.92 -10.72
N TYR A 20 22.02 -5.98 -10.17
CA TYR A 20 21.50 -4.95 -9.28
C TYR A 20 22.27 -5.04 -7.96
N LEU A 21 23.29 -4.19 -7.83
CA LEU A 21 23.97 -3.94 -6.55
C LEU A 21 23.25 -2.79 -5.85
N PHE A 22 22.62 -3.07 -4.72
CA PHE A 22 22.12 -2.06 -3.80
C PHE A 22 23.31 -1.22 -3.29
N LEU A 23 23.31 0.07 -3.64
CA LEU A 23 24.20 1.06 -3.05
C LEU A 23 23.85 1.22 -1.57
N TYR A 24 24.68 0.65 -0.69
CA TYR A 24 24.69 1.04 0.71
C TYR A 24 25.33 2.42 0.84
N GLN A 25 24.65 3.27 1.58
CA GLN A 25 25.02 4.62 1.97
C GLN A 25 26.25 4.56 2.89
N ASP A 26 27.31 5.25 2.51
CA ASP A 26 28.58 5.33 3.23
C ASP A 26 28.41 6.31 4.42
N GLU A 27 28.34 5.78 5.65
CA GLU A 27 28.39 6.59 6.87
C GLU A 27 29.87 6.76 7.27
N GLY A 28 30.37 7.97 7.04
CA GLY A 28 31.72 8.39 7.36
C GLY A 28 32.02 8.41 8.87
N GLY A 29 33.27 8.10 9.19
CA GLY A 29 33.81 8.20 10.55
C GLY A 29 35.34 8.23 10.54
N GLY A 30 35.92 9.28 9.97
CA GLY A 30 37.35 9.57 10.08
C GLY A 30 37.68 10.13 11.46
N TYR A 31 38.55 9.43 12.21
CA TYR A 31 39.19 9.95 13.41
C TYR A 31 40.42 10.77 13.02
N ASP A 32 40.40 12.08 13.29
CA ASP A 32 41.55 12.98 13.17
C ASP A 32 41.82 13.59 14.55
N ASP A 33 42.97 13.24 15.16
CA ASP A 33 43.40 13.72 16.48
C ASP A 33 44.24 14.99 16.30
N GLY A 34 43.55 16.13 16.33
CA GLY A 34 44.12 17.46 16.14
C GLY A 34 44.83 17.99 17.39
N GLN A 35 46.16 18.09 17.28
CA GLN A 35 47.08 18.69 18.25
C GLN A 35 46.74 20.17 18.54
N ARG A 36 46.44 20.49 19.82
CA ARG A 36 46.14 21.86 20.29
C ARG A 36 47.40 22.74 20.31
N THR A 37 47.35 23.89 19.63
CA THR A 37 48.23 25.04 19.88
C THR A 37 47.44 26.18 20.54
N PRO A 38 48.01 26.93 21.51
CA PRO A 38 47.28 27.96 22.25
C PRO A 38 47.27 29.30 21.49
N VAL A 39 46.09 29.87 21.31
CA VAL A 39 45.88 31.24 20.78
C VAL A 39 45.93 32.25 21.94
N PRO A 40 46.62 33.40 21.82
CA PRO A 40 46.65 34.40 22.88
C PRO A 40 45.32 35.16 22.99
N PRO A 41 44.98 35.72 24.17
CA PRO A 41 43.70 36.38 24.37
C PRO A 41 43.62 37.71 23.61
N VAL A 42 42.60 37.83 22.77
CA VAL A 42 42.21 39.09 22.12
C VAL A 42 41.49 39.97 23.13
N VAL A 43 42.07 41.11 23.49
CA VAL A 43 41.41 42.13 24.31
C VAL A 43 40.44 42.92 23.42
N PRO A 44 39.12 42.97 23.70
CA PRO A 44 38.21 43.76 22.88
C PRO A 44 38.46 45.26 23.11
N ARG A 45 38.85 45.97 22.04
CA ARG A 45 38.77 47.43 22.00
C ARG A 45 37.31 47.84 22.21
N ARG A 46 37.04 48.69 23.21
CA ARG A 46 35.74 49.35 23.40
C ARG A 46 35.32 50.02 22.10
N LEU A 47 34.33 49.45 21.40
CA LEU A 47 33.66 50.13 20.30
C LEU A 47 32.98 51.38 20.87
N THR A 48 33.39 52.54 20.39
CA THR A 48 32.81 53.83 20.75
C THR A 48 31.31 53.83 20.46
N ARG A 49 30.53 54.42 21.38
CA ARG A 49 29.05 54.40 21.42
C ARG A 49 28.38 54.81 20.09
N GLY A 50 29.08 55.60 19.27
CA GLY A 50 28.65 55.98 17.91
C GLY A 50 28.60 54.81 16.91
N PHE A 51 29.58 53.89 16.95
CA PHE A 51 29.56 52.72 16.06
C PHE A 51 28.42 51.76 16.40
N ARG A 52 28.11 51.53 17.68
CA ARG A 52 26.96 50.69 18.09
C ARG A 52 25.63 51.23 17.56
N ASN A 53 25.43 52.53 17.66
CA ASN A 53 24.20 53.16 17.16
C ASN A 53 24.14 53.11 15.63
N MET A 54 25.27 53.29 14.95
CA MET A 54 25.34 53.19 13.49
C MET A 54 25.14 51.75 13.00
N THR A 55 25.71 50.74 13.67
CA THR A 55 25.46 49.33 13.36
C THR A 55 24.00 48.97 13.60
N LEU A 56 23.39 49.40 14.72
CA LEU A 56 21.96 49.18 14.98
C LEU A 56 21.09 49.82 13.89
N LEU A 57 21.42 51.04 13.45
CA LEU A 57 20.66 51.75 12.43
C LEU A 57 20.82 51.12 11.04
N ILE A 58 22.02 50.65 10.69
CA ILE A 58 22.26 49.91 9.44
C ILE A 58 21.55 48.55 9.49
N SER A 59 21.59 47.84 10.62
CA SER A 59 20.90 46.56 10.78
C SER A 59 19.38 46.71 10.72
N THR A 60 18.79 47.75 11.33
CA THR A 60 17.35 47.99 11.23
C THR A 60 16.94 48.36 9.81
N VAL A 61 17.72 49.21 9.12
CA VAL A 61 17.46 49.54 7.71
C VAL A 61 17.59 48.30 6.82
N ALA A 62 18.59 47.44 7.05
CA ALA A 62 18.77 46.20 6.31
C ALA A 62 17.60 45.22 6.54
N ILE A 63 17.12 45.09 7.79
CA ILE A 63 15.95 44.26 8.12
C ILE A 63 14.69 44.81 7.45
N ILE A 64 14.49 46.13 7.46
CA ILE A 64 13.34 46.77 6.79
C ILE A 64 13.44 46.56 5.27
N PHE A 65 14.62 46.69 4.68
CA PHE A 65 14.83 46.42 3.25
C PHE A 65 14.58 44.96 2.90
N LEU A 66 15.04 44.02 3.73
CA LEU A 66 14.81 42.59 3.52
C LEU A 66 13.33 42.25 3.65
N ALA A 67 12.66 42.76 4.69
CA ALA A 67 11.23 42.58 4.91
C ALA A 67 10.39 43.22 3.80
N SER A 68 10.80 44.39 3.29
CA SER A 68 10.12 45.05 2.17
C SER A 68 10.33 44.29 0.86
N ASN A 69 11.52 43.77 0.59
CA ASN A 69 11.78 42.94 -0.59
C ASN A 69 11.05 41.60 -0.52
N VAL A 70 10.96 40.99 0.66
CA VAL A 70 10.16 39.78 0.87
C VAL A 70 8.67 40.09 0.72
N TYR A 71 8.16 41.17 1.31
CA TYR A 71 6.74 41.57 1.20
C TYR A 71 6.33 41.96 -0.22
N LEU A 72 7.18 42.70 -0.95
CA LEU A 72 6.95 43.08 -2.34
C LEU A 72 7.24 41.94 -3.31
N GLY A 73 8.12 40.99 -2.95
CA GLY A 73 8.47 39.82 -3.74
C GLY A 73 7.57 38.60 -3.50
N LEU A 74 6.90 38.50 -2.34
CA LEU A 74 5.94 37.46 -1.97
C LEU A 74 4.83 37.30 -3.04
N PRO A 75 4.23 38.37 -3.56
CA PRO A 75 3.28 38.28 -4.66
C PRO A 75 3.87 37.69 -5.93
N TYR A 76 5.17 37.87 -6.21
CA TYR A 76 5.82 37.39 -7.44
C TYR A 76 6.46 36.00 -7.28
N ALA A 77 6.90 35.63 -6.08
CA ALA A 77 7.39 34.30 -5.75
C ALA A 77 6.26 33.26 -5.62
N PHE A 78 5.04 33.74 -5.31
CA PHE A 78 3.81 32.96 -5.35
C PHE A 78 2.82 33.46 -6.43
N SER A 79 3.29 34.28 -7.38
CA SER A 79 2.57 34.47 -8.65
C SER A 79 2.79 33.21 -9.45
N ASP A 80 1.98 32.22 -9.12
CA ASP A 80 1.47 31.31 -10.11
C ASP A 80 1.04 32.15 -11.31
N SER A 81 1.62 31.88 -12.47
CA SER A 81 1.25 32.49 -13.74
C SER A 81 -0.21 32.16 -14.02
N GLY A 82 -1.12 33.00 -13.53
CA GLY A 82 -2.54 32.67 -13.50
C GLY A 82 -3.45 33.78 -12.97
N SER A 83 -3.21 35.05 -13.28
CA SER A 83 -4.27 36.07 -13.18
C SER A 83 -4.77 36.48 -14.56
N GLY A 84 -5.83 35.83 -15.02
CA GLY A 84 -6.65 36.25 -16.14
C GLY A 84 -8.10 36.05 -15.75
N SER A 85 -8.83 37.14 -15.58
CA SER A 85 -10.25 37.20 -15.22
C SER A 85 -11.13 36.39 -16.18
N GLY A 86 -11.82 35.39 -15.63
CA GLY A 86 -12.79 34.53 -16.30
C GLY A 86 -12.75 33.12 -15.68
N PRO A 87 -13.84 32.33 -15.66
CA PRO A 87 -13.75 30.93 -15.27
C PRO A 87 -12.86 30.23 -16.30
N CYS A 88 -11.58 30.08 -16.00
CA CYS A 88 -10.65 29.36 -16.85
C CYS A 88 -11.13 27.91 -16.93
N PRO A 89 -11.50 27.38 -18.11
CA PRO A 89 -11.70 25.95 -18.23
C PRO A 89 -10.36 25.31 -17.90
N CYS A 90 -10.32 24.52 -16.83
CA CYS A 90 -9.13 23.78 -16.42
C CYS A 90 -8.49 23.17 -17.67
N GLN A 91 -7.23 23.51 -17.95
CA GLN A 91 -6.51 22.92 -19.07
C GLN A 91 -6.67 21.41 -19.00
N PRO A 92 -7.07 20.75 -20.09
CA PRO A 92 -7.31 19.32 -20.06
C PRO A 92 -6.03 18.63 -19.54
N PRO A 93 -6.16 17.61 -18.67
CA PRO A 93 -5.00 16.88 -18.17
C PRO A 93 -4.11 16.47 -19.35
N ARG A 94 -2.80 16.72 -19.24
CA ARG A 94 -1.83 16.30 -20.26
C ARG A 94 -1.76 14.77 -20.40
N VAL A 95 -2.26 14.06 -19.38
CA VAL A 95 -2.33 12.61 -19.30
C VAL A 95 -3.76 12.17 -19.68
N PRO A 96 -3.93 11.23 -20.62
CA PRO A 96 -5.24 10.66 -20.91
C PRO A 96 -5.93 10.15 -19.64
N GLN A 97 -7.24 10.28 -19.54
CA GLN A 97 -7.97 9.94 -18.31
C GLN A 97 -7.65 8.52 -17.81
N TYR A 98 -7.63 7.53 -18.69
CA TYR A 98 -7.36 6.16 -18.26
C TYR A 98 -5.94 5.94 -17.70
N PHE A 99 -5.04 6.92 -17.74
CA PHE A 99 -3.74 6.90 -17.06
C PHE A 99 -3.68 7.83 -15.83
N GLN A 100 -4.77 8.52 -15.50
CA GLN A 100 -4.83 9.43 -14.36
C GLN A 100 -5.18 8.68 -13.07
N THR A 101 -4.18 8.50 -12.21
CA THR A 101 -4.34 7.87 -10.88
C THR A 101 -4.53 8.90 -9.75
N SER A 102 -4.20 10.18 -9.99
CA SER A 102 -4.36 11.27 -9.01
C SER A 102 -4.75 12.60 -9.70
N PRO A 103 -5.76 13.34 -9.17
CA PRO A 103 -6.74 12.85 -8.20
C PRO A 103 -7.55 11.69 -8.79
N GLN A 104 -8.05 10.79 -7.93
CA GLN A 104 -8.94 9.71 -8.36
C GLN A 104 -10.29 10.30 -8.78
N LEU A 105 -10.71 10.01 -10.01
CA LEU A 105 -11.95 10.58 -10.55
C LEU A 105 -13.21 9.77 -10.19
N TRP A 106 -13.08 8.45 -9.97
CA TRP A 106 -14.20 7.55 -9.60
C TRP A 106 -13.84 6.57 -8.47
N PRO A 107 -13.39 7.06 -7.30
CA PRO A 107 -12.94 6.20 -6.19
C PRO A 107 -14.07 5.36 -5.57
N GLY A 108 -15.34 5.78 -5.74
CA GLY A 108 -16.47 5.26 -4.96
C GLY A 108 -16.60 5.94 -3.59
N THR A 109 -17.55 5.49 -2.77
CA THR A 109 -17.69 5.95 -1.39
C THR A 109 -16.57 5.34 -0.55
N THR A 110 -15.77 6.16 0.13
CA THR A 110 -14.64 5.70 0.94
C THR A 110 -14.62 6.40 2.29
N ALA A 111 -14.31 5.67 3.36
CA ALA A 111 -14.11 6.25 4.68
C ALA A 111 -13.04 5.48 5.47
N THR A 112 -12.22 6.21 6.21
CA THR A 112 -11.24 5.60 7.12
C THR A 112 -11.91 5.29 8.45
N GLY A 113 -11.81 4.03 8.89
CA GLY A 113 -12.27 3.62 10.21
C GLY A 113 -11.35 4.09 11.33
N LYS A 114 -11.72 3.80 12.57
CA LYS A 114 -10.83 4.02 13.70
C LYS A 114 -9.59 3.12 13.60
N LEU A 115 -8.46 3.66 14.03
CA LEU A 115 -7.20 2.92 14.07
C LEU A 115 -7.29 1.75 15.06
N ALA A 116 -6.75 0.60 14.66
CA ALA A 116 -6.62 -0.55 15.54
C ALA A 116 -5.64 -0.25 16.68
N PHE A 117 -5.96 -0.71 17.88
CA PHE A 117 -5.09 -0.56 19.07
C PHE A 117 -4.88 -1.90 19.78
N MET A 118 -4.59 -2.95 19.01
CA MET A 118 -4.42 -4.31 19.56
C MET A 118 -3.30 -4.41 20.59
N GLY A 119 -2.28 -3.55 20.55
CA GLY A 119 -1.23 -3.54 21.59
C GLY A 119 -1.75 -3.28 23.00
N GLN A 120 -2.91 -2.63 23.15
CA GLN A 120 -3.52 -2.34 24.45
C GLN A 120 -4.47 -3.45 24.93
N THR A 121 -5.14 -4.13 23.99
CA THR A 121 -6.22 -5.09 24.29
C THR A 121 -5.82 -6.54 24.11
N ARG A 122 -4.66 -6.82 23.50
CA ARG A 122 -4.15 -8.19 23.33
C ARG A 122 -3.84 -8.80 24.68
N VAL A 123 -4.43 -9.96 24.92
CA VAL A 123 -4.13 -10.79 26.08
C VAL A 123 -3.15 -11.88 25.65
N PHE A 124 -2.15 -12.12 26.49
CA PHE A 124 -1.22 -13.24 26.37
C PHE A 124 -1.51 -14.20 27.52
N GLU A 125 -1.79 -15.47 27.23
CA GLU A 125 -1.79 -16.50 28.27
C GLU A 125 -0.35 -17.00 28.48
N PRO A 126 0.30 -16.73 29.63
CA PRO A 126 1.71 -17.06 29.81
C PRO A 126 1.99 -18.56 29.98
N THR A 127 0.96 -19.38 30.20
CA THR A 127 1.07 -20.72 30.79
C THR A 127 0.77 -21.89 29.84
N THR A 128 0.29 -21.62 28.62
CA THR A 128 -0.08 -22.65 27.64
C THR A 128 0.81 -22.54 26.40
N ALA A 129 2.03 -23.07 26.54
CA ALA A 129 3.10 -23.11 25.53
C ALA A 129 3.57 -21.72 25.06
N ALA A 130 4.83 -21.40 25.35
CA ALA A 130 5.52 -20.27 24.75
C ALA A 130 5.34 -20.33 23.23
N THR A 131 4.45 -19.48 22.69
CA THR A 131 4.21 -19.38 21.26
C THR A 131 5.42 -18.65 20.69
N PHE A 132 6.39 -19.40 20.19
CA PHE A 132 7.54 -18.87 19.43
C PHE A 132 7.13 -18.27 18.06
N VAL A 133 5.82 -18.10 17.82
CA VAL A 133 5.26 -17.51 16.61
C VAL A 133 5.09 -16.00 16.85
N PRO A 134 5.72 -15.15 16.02
CA PRO A 134 5.52 -13.70 16.06
C PRO A 134 4.05 -13.33 16.02
N ASN A 135 3.72 -12.17 16.59
CA ASN A 135 2.38 -11.62 16.53
C ASN A 135 1.92 -11.43 15.08
N ASP A 136 0.79 -12.03 14.72
CA ASP A 136 0.17 -11.82 13.41
C ASP A 136 -1.03 -10.85 13.54
N PRO A 137 -1.22 -9.89 12.60
CA PRO A 137 -2.32 -8.94 12.64
C PRO A 137 -3.72 -9.55 12.58
N LEU A 138 -3.85 -10.78 12.05
CA LEU A 138 -5.15 -11.43 11.84
C LEU A 138 -5.50 -12.41 12.96
N GLN A 139 -4.51 -13.05 13.60
CA GLN A 139 -4.77 -14.09 14.60
C GLN A 139 -4.58 -13.56 16.01
N THR A 140 -5.64 -13.64 16.81
CA THR A 140 -5.53 -13.43 18.26
C THR A 140 -4.73 -14.58 18.86
N SER A 141 -3.91 -14.29 19.87
CA SER A 141 -3.17 -15.31 20.63
C SER A 141 -4.06 -16.13 21.58
N ILE A 142 -5.38 -16.07 21.40
CA ILE A 142 -6.36 -16.74 22.26
C ILE A 142 -6.69 -18.09 21.63
N PRO A 143 -6.47 -19.22 22.33
CA PRO A 143 -6.86 -20.53 21.84
C PRO A 143 -8.36 -20.60 21.54
N ILE A 144 -8.74 -21.14 20.38
CA ILE A 144 -10.14 -21.41 20.07
C ILE A 144 -10.56 -22.66 20.84
N GLU A 145 -11.54 -22.53 21.74
CA GLU A 145 -12.04 -23.65 22.54
C GLU A 145 -12.52 -24.79 21.64
N GLY A 146 -12.05 -26.02 21.92
CA GLY A 146 -12.38 -27.21 21.13
C GLY A 146 -11.56 -27.40 19.84
N MET A 147 -10.59 -26.52 19.55
CA MET A 147 -9.66 -26.71 18.43
C MET A 147 -8.74 -27.91 18.69
N LYS A 148 -8.68 -28.83 17.73
CA LYS A 148 -7.81 -30.02 17.74
C LYS A 148 -6.75 -29.92 16.65
N GLU A 149 -5.74 -30.77 16.75
CA GLU A 149 -4.75 -30.96 15.69
C GLU A 149 -5.45 -31.31 14.36
N GLY A 150 -5.09 -30.62 13.27
CA GLY A 150 -5.71 -30.76 11.96
C GLY A 150 -6.95 -29.86 11.71
N ASN A 151 -7.48 -29.18 12.71
CA ASN A 151 -8.55 -28.20 12.49
C ASN A 151 -8.05 -27.00 11.68
N LYS A 152 -8.84 -26.57 10.68
CA LYS A 152 -8.55 -25.36 9.91
C LYS A 152 -8.83 -24.10 10.74
N SER A 153 -7.99 -23.08 10.58
CA SER A 153 -8.22 -21.76 11.15
C SER A 153 -9.56 -21.17 10.69
N ILE A 154 -10.29 -20.47 11.56
CA ILE A 154 -11.54 -19.78 11.21
C ILE A 154 -11.33 -18.81 10.05
N PHE A 155 -10.15 -18.19 9.93
CA PHE A 155 -9.78 -17.30 8.84
C PHE A 155 -9.69 -17.98 7.47
N ASN A 156 -9.63 -19.32 7.43
CA ASN A 156 -9.71 -20.10 6.18
C ASN A 156 -11.16 -20.52 5.86
N MET A 157 -12.12 -20.21 6.72
CA MET A 157 -13.52 -20.64 6.62
C MET A 157 -14.48 -19.45 6.44
N MET A 158 -13.99 -18.26 6.08
CA MET A 158 -14.79 -17.05 5.87
C MET A 158 -15.19 -16.83 4.39
N GLY A 159 -15.07 -17.87 3.55
CA GLY A 159 -15.38 -17.81 2.13
C GLY A 159 -14.56 -16.72 1.42
N HIS A 160 -15.25 -15.81 0.73
CA HIS A 160 -14.61 -14.71 0.00
C HIS A 160 -14.06 -13.59 0.92
N LEU A 161 -14.27 -13.69 2.24
CA LEU A 161 -13.71 -12.78 3.24
C LEU A 161 -12.42 -13.32 3.87
N SER A 162 -12.05 -14.57 3.57
CA SER A 162 -10.80 -15.16 4.03
C SER A 162 -9.61 -14.35 3.51
N PRO A 163 -8.66 -13.95 4.37
CA PRO A 163 -7.37 -13.42 3.94
C PRO A 163 -6.68 -14.37 2.97
N TYR A 164 -5.78 -13.85 2.12
CA TYR A 164 -5.13 -14.70 1.13
C TYR A 164 -4.33 -15.82 1.80
N SER A 165 -4.56 -17.05 1.33
CA SER A 165 -3.73 -18.21 1.58
C SER A 165 -3.60 -19.01 0.29
N PRO A 166 -2.44 -19.63 0.01
CA PRO A 166 -2.32 -20.55 -1.13
C PRO A 166 -3.39 -21.64 -1.09
N SER A 167 -3.94 -21.98 -2.25
CA SER A 167 -4.86 -23.12 -2.37
C SER A 167 -4.12 -24.41 -1.98
N PRO A 168 -4.75 -25.36 -1.28
CA PRO A 168 -4.17 -26.68 -1.05
C PRO A 168 -4.12 -27.54 -2.34
N GLY A 169 -4.48 -26.97 -3.49
CA GLY A 169 -4.61 -27.65 -4.77
C GLY A 169 -6.03 -28.15 -5.02
N PHE A 170 -6.23 -28.74 -6.20
CA PHE A 170 -7.54 -29.26 -6.66
C PHE A 170 -7.52 -30.77 -6.91
N GLY A 171 -6.65 -31.49 -6.18
CA GLY A 171 -6.47 -32.94 -6.36
C GLY A 171 -5.74 -33.32 -7.64
N VAL A 172 -4.95 -32.38 -8.19
CA VAL A 172 -4.06 -32.60 -9.33
C VAL A 172 -2.63 -32.32 -8.88
N ASP A 173 -1.69 -33.13 -9.35
CA ASP A 173 -0.28 -32.95 -9.05
C ASP A 173 0.25 -31.68 -9.74
N GLU A 174 1.05 -30.91 -9.01
CA GLU A 174 1.79 -29.78 -9.57
C GLU A 174 3.08 -30.29 -10.19
N TYR A 175 3.37 -29.85 -11.41
CA TYR A 175 4.57 -30.23 -12.15
C TYR A 175 5.44 -29.00 -12.40
N PRO A 176 6.78 -29.14 -12.35
CA PRO A 176 7.67 -28.08 -12.80
C PRO A 176 7.48 -27.83 -14.30
N ILE A 177 8.02 -26.70 -14.77
CA ILE A 177 8.10 -26.41 -16.21
C ILE A 177 8.81 -27.57 -16.91
N PRO A 178 8.26 -28.13 -18.01
CA PRO A 178 8.87 -29.23 -18.72
C PRO A 178 10.30 -28.92 -19.19
N GLU A 179 11.16 -29.95 -19.24
CA GLU A 179 12.52 -29.79 -19.77
C GLU A 179 12.50 -29.23 -21.19
N GLY A 180 13.31 -28.19 -21.44
CA GLY A 180 13.37 -27.50 -22.73
C GLY A 180 12.25 -26.47 -22.98
N ALA A 181 11.29 -26.30 -22.07
CA ALA A 181 10.28 -25.25 -22.17
C ALA A 181 10.74 -23.95 -21.49
N GLU A 182 10.27 -22.82 -22.02
CA GLU A 182 10.49 -21.49 -21.44
C GLU A 182 9.15 -20.75 -21.27
N ILE A 183 9.08 -19.88 -20.27
CA ILE A 183 7.93 -18.98 -20.11
C ILE A 183 8.10 -17.82 -21.08
N VAL A 184 7.15 -17.64 -22.00
CA VAL A 184 7.14 -16.51 -22.95
C VAL A 184 6.13 -15.43 -22.56
N GLN A 185 5.12 -15.77 -21.77
CA GLN A 185 4.06 -14.86 -21.36
C GLN A 185 3.42 -15.31 -20.04
N ILE A 186 3.08 -14.35 -19.20
CA ILE A 186 2.28 -14.53 -17.98
C ILE A 186 1.09 -13.56 -18.04
N GLN A 187 -0.08 -14.01 -17.60
CA GLN A 187 -1.24 -13.14 -17.36
C GLN A 187 -1.68 -13.36 -15.92
N MET A 188 -1.61 -12.31 -15.10
CA MET A 188 -2.12 -12.34 -13.73
C MET A 188 -3.47 -11.63 -13.70
N LEU A 189 -4.47 -12.30 -13.13
CA LEU A 189 -5.70 -11.68 -12.68
C LEU A 189 -5.71 -11.71 -11.15
N SER A 190 -5.64 -10.54 -10.52
CA SER A 190 -5.66 -10.42 -9.06
C SER A 190 -6.98 -9.83 -8.60
N ARG A 191 -7.49 -10.33 -7.47
CA ARG A 191 -8.44 -9.58 -6.66
C ARG A 191 -7.71 -8.49 -5.88
N HIS A 192 -8.47 -7.51 -5.38
CA HIS A 192 -8.01 -6.62 -4.33
C HIS A 192 -7.67 -7.37 -3.03
N GLY A 193 -6.95 -6.70 -2.13
CA GLY A 193 -6.60 -7.25 -0.82
C GLY A 193 -7.71 -7.09 0.21
N ALA A 194 -7.45 -7.52 1.44
CA ALA A 194 -8.35 -7.29 2.56
C ALA A 194 -8.74 -5.80 2.69
N ARG A 195 -10.01 -5.54 2.99
CA ARG A 195 -10.62 -4.21 2.99
C ARG A 195 -11.65 -4.03 4.09
N TYR A 196 -12.07 -2.79 4.30
CA TYR A 196 -13.28 -2.51 5.08
C TYR A 196 -14.56 -2.95 4.33
N PRO A 197 -15.69 -3.13 5.04
CA PRO A 197 -16.96 -3.49 4.42
C PRO A 197 -17.47 -2.46 3.40
N ASN A 198 -18.37 -2.91 2.53
CA ASN A 198 -19.11 -2.02 1.64
C ASN A 198 -20.14 -1.21 2.45
N PRO A 199 -20.46 0.03 2.03
CA PRO A 199 -21.63 0.74 2.51
C PRO A 199 -22.88 -0.13 2.38
N GLY A 200 -23.72 -0.14 3.42
CA GLY A 200 -24.97 -0.92 3.44
C GLY A 200 -24.78 -2.43 3.62
N SER A 201 -23.59 -2.92 3.96
CA SER A 201 -23.41 -4.33 4.34
C SER A 201 -24.09 -4.66 5.67
N ASP A 202 -24.48 -5.92 5.87
CA ASP A 202 -25.18 -6.38 7.08
C ASP A 202 -24.47 -6.00 8.38
N VAL A 203 -23.13 -6.02 8.40
CA VAL A 203 -22.35 -5.65 9.58
C VAL A 203 -22.40 -4.14 9.86
N THR A 204 -22.44 -3.32 8.82
CA THR A 204 -22.64 -1.87 8.94
C THR A 204 -24.04 -1.59 9.48
N GLU A 205 -25.06 -2.25 8.92
CA GLU A 205 -26.45 -2.09 9.36
C GLU A 205 -26.65 -2.56 10.82
N LEU A 206 -26.02 -3.68 11.21
CA LEU A 206 -26.03 -4.13 12.61
C LEU A 206 -25.40 -3.08 13.54
N GLY A 207 -24.28 -2.48 13.12
CA GLY A 207 -23.64 -1.37 13.81
C GLY A 207 -24.57 -0.19 14.07
N GLU A 208 -25.25 0.25 13.03
CA GLU A 208 -26.21 1.35 13.08
C GLU A 208 -27.41 1.01 13.97
N ARG A 209 -27.96 -0.20 13.86
CA ARG A 209 -29.08 -0.67 14.68
C ARG A 209 -28.72 -0.72 16.17
N ILE A 210 -27.52 -1.20 16.51
CA ILE A 210 -27.04 -1.23 17.90
C ILE A 210 -26.83 0.19 18.43
N ALA A 211 -26.23 1.09 17.65
CA ALA A 211 -26.01 2.48 18.04
C ALA A 211 -27.32 3.26 18.26
N ASN A 212 -28.35 2.97 17.46
CA ASN A 212 -29.65 3.64 17.52
C ASN A 212 -30.64 3.00 18.53
N ALA A 213 -30.28 1.88 19.16
CA ALA A 213 -31.14 1.24 20.13
C ALA A 213 -31.32 2.12 21.36
N SER A 214 -32.58 2.40 21.75
CA SER A 214 -32.90 3.23 22.92
C SER A 214 -32.68 2.53 24.26
N GLY A 215 -32.52 1.20 24.25
CA GLY A 215 -32.27 0.38 25.43
C GLY A 215 -30.81 -0.05 25.53
N LYS A 216 -30.34 -0.32 26.74
CA LYS A 216 -29.03 -0.98 26.93
C LYS A 216 -29.18 -2.48 26.68
N PHE A 217 -28.27 -3.05 25.90
CA PHE A 217 -28.15 -4.49 25.80
C PHE A 217 -27.81 -5.07 27.18
N ASN A 218 -28.46 -6.17 27.55
CA ASN A 218 -28.16 -6.95 28.74
C ASN A 218 -27.85 -8.38 28.29
N THR A 219 -26.74 -8.51 27.56
CA THR A 219 -26.24 -9.78 27.03
C THR A 219 -25.34 -10.45 28.08
N LYS A 220 -25.20 -11.77 27.99
CA LYS A 220 -24.36 -12.56 28.92
C LYS A 220 -23.50 -13.53 28.12
N GLY A 221 -22.40 -13.99 28.74
CA GLY A 221 -21.52 -15.00 28.16
C GLY A 221 -20.85 -14.49 26.87
N PRO A 222 -20.76 -15.29 25.80
CA PRO A 222 -20.05 -14.91 24.57
C PRO A 222 -20.53 -13.62 23.88
N LEU A 223 -21.74 -13.14 24.21
CA LEU A 223 -22.32 -11.92 23.63
C LEU A 223 -22.17 -10.69 24.55
N GLU A 224 -21.53 -10.82 25.71
CA GLU A 224 -21.35 -9.73 26.68
C GLU A 224 -20.65 -8.51 26.06
N PHE A 225 -19.72 -8.73 25.11
CA PHE A 225 -19.01 -7.66 24.42
C PHE A 225 -19.94 -6.68 23.69
N LEU A 226 -21.15 -7.11 23.29
CA LEU A 226 -22.11 -6.25 22.57
C LEU A 226 -22.62 -5.08 23.42
N MET A 227 -22.50 -5.13 24.75
CA MET A 227 -22.94 -4.03 25.62
C MET A 227 -22.11 -2.75 25.43
N ASP A 228 -20.81 -2.91 25.14
CA ASP A 228 -19.87 -1.80 24.94
C ASP A 228 -19.35 -1.71 23.49
N TRP A 229 -19.77 -2.64 22.63
CA TRP A 229 -19.34 -2.68 21.23
C TRP A 229 -19.88 -1.49 20.44
N LYS A 230 -19.00 -0.93 19.61
CA LYS A 230 -19.33 0.14 18.66
C LYS A 230 -18.79 -0.27 17.29
N TYR A 231 -19.56 0.02 16.25
CA TYR A 231 -19.07 -0.12 14.88
C TYR A 231 -18.09 1.02 14.58
N GLU A 232 -16.81 0.67 14.42
CA GLU A 232 -15.73 1.64 14.21
C GLU A 232 -14.96 1.39 12.90
N LEU A 233 -15.45 0.49 12.05
CA LEU A 233 -14.83 0.17 10.76
C LEU A 233 -15.07 1.29 9.73
N GLY A 234 -14.15 1.38 8.78
CA GLY A 234 -14.26 2.29 7.64
C GLY A 234 -15.15 1.74 6.54
N GLN A 235 -14.99 2.26 5.32
CA GLN A 235 -15.75 1.88 4.15
C GLN A 235 -14.84 1.76 2.93
N ASP A 236 -14.92 0.63 2.22
CA ASP A 236 -14.45 0.45 0.84
C ASP A 236 -12.98 0.83 0.51
N ILE A 237 -12.12 0.94 1.52
CA ILE A 237 -10.66 1.10 1.35
C ILE A 237 -9.91 -0.15 1.84
N LEU A 238 -8.70 -0.36 1.34
CA LEU A 238 -7.83 -1.42 1.84
C LEU A 238 -7.44 -1.20 3.30
N VAL A 239 -7.47 -2.27 4.09
CA VAL A 239 -6.86 -2.27 5.43
C VAL A 239 -5.35 -2.51 5.31
N PRO A 240 -4.53 -2.26 6.36
CA PRO A 240 -3.09 -2.53 6.32
C PRO A 240 -2.74 -3.95 5.85
N ARG A 241 -3.51 -4.95 6.28
CA ARG A 241 -3.32 -6.34 5.82
C ARG A 241 -3.51 -6.50 4.31
N GLY A 242 -4.52 -5.86 3.72
CA GLY A 242 -4.74 -5.94 2.27
C GLY A 242 -3.62 -5.32 1.45
N ARG A 243 -3.03 -4.23 1.96
CA ARG A 243 -1.84 -3.63 1.34
C ARG A 243 -0.65 -4.58 1.39
N GLN A 244 -0.42 -5.23 2.54
CA GLN A 244 0.62 -6.25 2.71
C GLN A 244 0.42 -7.42 1.72
N GLU A 245 -0.79 -7.97 1.61
CA GLU A 245 -1.09 -9.09 0.72
C GLU A 245 -0.71 -8.79 -0.75
N LEU A 246 -1.01 -7.58 -1.23
CA LEU A 246 -0.71 -7.19 -2.60
C LEU A 246 0.77 -6.90 -2.82
N PHE A 247 1.42 -6.30 -1.82
CA PHE A 247 2.86 -6.08 -1.87
C PHE A 247 3.62 -7.41 -1.91
N GLU A 248 3.29 -8.36 -1.02
CA GLU A 248 3.86 -9.70 -1.00
C GLU A 248 3.58 -10.45 -2.31
N SER A 249 2.37 -10.30 -2.88
CA SER A 249 2.04 -10.84 -4.20
C SER A 249 2.96 -10.28 -5.30
N GLY A 250 3.23 -8.97 -5.29
CA GLY A 250 4.17 -8.31 -6.20
C GLY A 250 5.61 -8.81 -6.04
N VAL A 251 6.08 -8.95 -4.79
CA VAL A 251 7.42 -9.50 -4.47
C VAL A 251 7.55 -10.92 -5.00
N LEU A 252 6.57 -11.78 -4.75
CA LEU A 252 6.57 -13.15 -5.27
C LEU A 252 6.63 -13.17 -6.79
N HIS A 253 5.84 -12.33 -7.46
CA HIS A 253 5.86 -12.24 -8.93
C HIS A 253 7.20 -11.74 -9.48
N SER A 254 7.89 -10.85 -8.75
CA SER A 254 9.23 -10.40 -9.12
C SER A 254 10.24 -11.55 -9.11
N TYR A 255 10.24 -12.36 -8.04
CA TYR A 255 11.10 -13.55 -7.95
C TYR A 255 10.77 -14.59 -9.03
N MET A 256 9.48 -14.82 -9.32
CA MET A 256 9.05 -15.86 -10.25
C MET A 256 9.22 -15.47 -11.72
N TYR A 257 8.94 -14.20 -12.07
CA TYR A 257 8.75 -13.77 -13.46
C TYR A 257 9.49 -12.49 -13.83
N GLY A 258 10.29 -11.90 -12.93
CA GLY A 258 11.00 -10.64 -13.16
C GLY A 258 11.88 -10.63 -14.41
N ARG A 259 12.41 -11.79 -14.83
CA ARG A 259 13.22 -11.96 -16.05
C ARG A 259 12.45 -11.67 -17.35
N LEU A 260 11.12 -11.72 -17.34
CA LEU A 260 10.29 -11.40 -18.51
C LEU A 260 10.12 -9.89 -18.74
N TYR A 261 10.47 -9.07 -17.75
CA TYR A 261 10.33 -7.63 -17.84
C TYR A 261 11.38 -7.02 -18.79
N ASN A 262 10.92 -6.23 -19.77
CA ASN A 262 11.79 -5.43 -20.62
C ASN A 262 12.03 -4.05 -20.01
N PRO A 263 13.26 -3.72 -19.54
CA PRO A 263 13.56 -2.43 -18.91
C PRO A 263 13.46 -1.23 -19.87
N HIS A 264 13.39 -1.46 -21.18
CA HIS A 264 13.25 -0.39 -22.18
C HIS A 264 11.79 0.05 -22.42
N SER A 265 10.82 -0.63 -21.79
CA SER A 265 9.39 -0.34 -21.94
C SER A 265 8.67 -0.45 -20.60
N LYS A 266 7.74 0.46 -20.33
CA LYS A 266 6.94 0.37 -19.10
C LYS A 266 5.96 -0.80 -19.14
N LEU A 267 5.86 -1.55 -18.04
CA LEU A 267 4.80 -2.53 -17.82
C LEU A 267 3.44 -1.82 -17.76
N ILE A 268 2.45 -2.34 -18.49
CA ILE A 268 1.08 -1.84 -18.40
C ILE A 268 0.29 -2.72 -17.43
N VAL A 269 -0.19 -2.13 -16.34
CA VAL A 269 -1.06 -2.78 -15.35
C VAL A 269 -2.46 -2.21 -15.49
N ARG A 270 -3.48 -3.07 -15.58
CA ARG A 270 -4.88 -2.62 -15.69
C ARG A 270 -5.61 -2.85 -14.38
N THR A 271 -6.38 -1.86 -13.94
CA THR A 271 -7.22 -1.94 -12.74
C THR A 271 -8.51 -1.14 -12.96
N THR A 272 -9.44 -1.17 -12.03
CA THR A 272 -10.64 -0.33 -12.07
C THR A 272 -10.48 0.94 -11.25
N THR A 273 -11.36 1.92 -11.43
CA THR A 273 -11.27 3.23 -10.78
C THR A 273 -11.58 3.23 -9.28
N ARG A 274 -12.14 2.14 -8.72
CA ARG A 274 -12.42 2.04 -7.28
C ARG A 274 -11.13 2.19 -6.46
N ASP A 275 -11.19 2.90 -5.35
CA ASP A 275 -9.99 3.21 -4.54
C ASP A 275 -9.22 1.94 -4.17
N LEU A 276 -9.91 0.96 -3.57
CA LEU A 276 -9.31 -0.31 -3.18
C LEU A 276 -8.65 -1.07 -4.35
N MET A 277 -9.16 -0.93 -5.58
CA MET A 277 -8.64 -1.61 -6.77
C MET A 277 -7.39 -0.91 -7.29
N LEU A 278 -7.41 0.43 -7.34
CA LEU A 278 -6.24 1.22 -7.69
C LEU A 278 -5.12 1.02 -6.65
N LYS A 279 -5.44 1.10 -5.36
CA LYS A 279 -4.46 0.88 -4.28
C LYS A 279 -3.92 -0.53 -4.26
N SER A 280 -4.71 -1.53 -4.65
CA SER A 280 -4.21 -2.90 -4.81
C SER A 280 -3.17 -2.99 -5.92
N ALA A 281 -3.45 -2.39 -7.07
CA ALA A 281 -2.51 -2.33 -8.19
C ALA A 281 -1.23 -1.59 -7.81
N GLU A 282 -1.32 -0.44 -7.13
CA GLU A 282 -0.17 0.33 -6.63
C GLU A 282 0.69 -0.47 -5.65
N ASN A 283 0.09 -1.20 -4.70
CA ASN A 283 0.86 -2.03 -3.75
C ASN A 283 1.53 -3.22 -4.48
N TRP A 284 0.86 -3.81 -5.46
CA TRP A 284 1.45 -4.90 -6.25
C TRP A 284 2.65 -4.42 -7.08
N VAL A 285 2.53 -3.30 -7.81
CA VAL A 285 3.67 -2.77 -8.58
C VAL A 285 4.79 -2.28 -7.68
N ALA A 286 4.47 -1.77 -6.48
CA ALA A 286 5.46 -1.42 -5.48
C ALA A 286 6.21 -2.64 -4.94
N GLY A 287 5.52 -3.77 -4.73
CA GLY A 287 6.15 -5.04 -4.38
C GLY A 287 7.03 -5.60 -5.49
N PHE A 288 6.63 -5.40 -6.75
CA PHE A 288 7.36 -5.92 -7.91
C PHE A 288 8.62 -5.10 -8.24
N PHE A 289 8.51 -3.76 -8.26
CA PHE A 289 9.55 -2.83 -8.74
C PHE A 289 10.18 -1.96 -7.65
N GLY A 290 9.59 -1.84 -6.45
CA GLY A 290 9.95 -0.84 -5.44
C GLY A 290 9.03 0.39 -5.47
N LEU A 291 9.25 1.33 -4.54
CA LEU A 291 8.37 2.50 -4.36
C LEU A 291 8.41 3.46 -5.57
N GLU A 292 9.51 3.46 -6.30
CA GLU A 292 9.77 4.24 -7.52
C GLU A 292 9.24 3.55 -8.80
N TRP A 293 8.31 2.58 -8.65
CA TRP A 293 7.73 1.78 -9.73
C TRP A 293 7.16 2.60 -10.90
N THR A 294 6.81 3.87 -10.69
CA THR A 294 6.28 4.74 -11.76
C THR A 294 7.27 4.96 -12.91
N SER A 295 8.56 4.71 -12.68
CA SER A 295 9.59 4.66 -13.73
C SER A 295 9.49 3.40 -14.59
N ASN A 296 9.05 2.27 -14.02
CA ASN A 296 9.01 0.96 -14.65
C ASN A 296 7.63 0.51 -15.14
N ALA A 297 6.55 1.06 -14.59
CA ALA A 297 5.18 0.65 -14.89
C ALA A 297 4.23 1.85 -15.07
N THR A 298 3.09 1.60 -15.71
CA THR A 298 2.00 2.55 -15.89
C THR A 298 0.69 1.83 -15.63
N ILE A 299 -0.15 2.44 -14.79
CA ILE A 299 -1.47 1.89 -14.44
C ILE A 299 -2.52 2.50 -15.37
N VAL A 300 -3.29 1.62 -16.01
CA VAL A 300 -4.50 1.95 -16.75
C VAL A 300 -5.70 1.72 -15.85
N VAL A 301 -6.46 2.78 -15.56
CA VAL A 301 -7.69 2.73 -14.78
C VAL A 301 -8.91 2.69 -15.69
N ILE A 302 -9.68 1.60 -15.60
CA ILE A 302 -10.93 1.41 -16.33
C ILE A 302 -12.07 1.89 -15.44
N ILE A 303 -12.93 2.76 -15.98
CA ILE A 303 -14.03 3.36 -15.23
C ILE A 303 -15.00 2.26 -14.75
N GLU A 304 -15.26 2.23 -13.46
CA GLU A 304 -16.24 1.36 -12.82
C GLU A 304 -17.47 2.19 -12.44
N ALA A 305 -18.34 2.41 -13.41
CA ALA A 305 -19.60 3.10 -13.25
C ALA A 305 -20.61 2.59 -14.29
N ALA A 306 -21.90 2.75 -14.00
CA ALA A 306 -22.96 2.41 -14.94
C ALA A 306 -22.79 3.14 -16.27
N GLY A 307 -22.99 2.43 -17.38
CA GLY A 307 -22.83 2.95 -18.73
C GLY A 307 -21.41 2.82 -19.30
N PHE A 308 -20.41 2.37 -18.51
CA PHE A 308 -19.03 2.19 -18.97
C PHE A 308 -18.68 0.71 -19.11
N ASN A 309 -18.22 0.31 -20.30
CA ASN A 309 -17.78 -1.05 -20.55
C ASN A 309 -16.49 -1.33 -19.80
N ASN A 310 -16.54 -2.25 -18.85
CA ASN A 310 -15.39 -2.62 -18.03
C ASN A 310 -15.25 -4.14 -17.97
N SER A 311 -14.21 -4.68 -18.61
CA SER A 311 -13.96 -6.13 -18.62
C SER A 311 -13.52 -6.69 -17.27
N LEU A 312 -13.15 -5.84 -16.31
CA LEU A 312 -12.78 -6.24 -14.95
C LEU A 312 -13.96 -6.15 -13.96
N ALA A 313 -15.03 -5.44 -14.33
CA ALA A 313 -16.25 -5.23 -13.53
C ALA A 313 -17.44 -4.99 -14.46
N GLY A 314 -17.88 -6.04 -15.16
CA GLY A 314 -18.88 -5.93 -16.24
C GLY A 314 -20.33 -5.94 -15.76
N ASP A 315 -20.56 -6.20 -14.47
CA ASP A 315 -21.87 -6.35 -13.86
C ASP A 315 -22.72 -5.07 -13.91
N LEU A 316 -22.08 -3.90 -13.81
CA LEU A 316 -22.73 -2.59 -13.89
C LEU A 316 -23.34 -2.26 -15.27
N ASN A 317 -22.94 -2.99 -16.32
CA ASN A 317 -23.41 -2.80 -17.69
C ASN A 317 -24.32 -3.94 -18.19
N CYS A 318 -24.69 -4.87 -17.32
CA CYS A 318 -25.62 -5.94 -17.64
C CYS A 318 -27.01 -5.64 -17.06
N PRO A 319 -28.01 -5.25 -17.89
CA PRO A 319 -29.35 -4.88 -17.40
C PRO A 319 -30.09 -5.97 -16.65
N ASN A 320 -29.65 -7.24 -16.81
CA ASN A 320 -30.26 -8.40 -16.16
C ASN A 320 -29.52 -8.84 -14.88
N THR A 321 -28.38 -8.24 -14.52
CA THR A 321 -27.63 -8.59 -13.29
C THR A 321 -28.48 -8.43 -12.03
N ALA A 322 -29.33 -7.39 -11.99
CA ALA A 322 -30.19 -7.11 -10.84
C ALA A 322 -31.54 -7.86 -10.87
N LYS A 323 -31.82 -8.66 -11.91
CA LYS A 323 -33.05 -9.45 -11.97
C LYS A 323 -32.92 -10.64 -11.01
N ALA A 324 -33.73 -10.62 -9.95
CA ALA A 324 -33.82 -11.66 -8.92
C ALA A 324 -34.25 -13.06 -9.43
N ASP A 325 -34.50 -13.20 -10.73
CA ASP A 325 -35.00 -14.43 -11.35
C ASP A 325 -33.92 -15.50 -11.55
N TYR A 326 -32.67 -15.26 -11.17
CA TYR A 326 -31.67 -16.32 -11.03
C TYR A 326 -32.03 -17.17 -9.80
N LYS A 327 -33.03 -18.04 -9.96
CA LYS A 327 -33.21 -19.18 -9.08
C LYS A 327 -31.94 -20.01 -9.21
N SER A 328 -31.15 -20.06 -8.15
CA SER A 328 -30.09 -21.07 -8.02
C SER A 328 -30.67 -22.41 -8.51
N PRO A 329 -29.99 -23.14 -9.41
CA PRO A 329 -30.40 -24.49 -9.73
C PRO A 329 -30.55 -25.21 -8.39
N VAL A 330 -31.76 -25.68 -8.12
CA VAL A 330 -31.99 -26.59 -7.00
C VAL A 330 -31.03 -27.74 -7.24
N GLU A 331 -30.07 -27.92 -6.34
CA GLU A 331 -29.12 -29.03 -6.39
C GLU A 331 -29.94 -30.33 -6.54
N ALA A 332 -29.63 -31.09 -7.59
CA ALA A 332 -30.24 -32.40 -7.86
C ALA A 332 -29.55 -33.49 -7.02
#